data_AF-A0A7G9QCI7-F1
#
_entry.id   AF-A0A7G9QCI7-F1
#
_cell.length_a   1.000
_cell.length_b   1.000
_cell.length_c   1.000
_cell.angle_alpha   90.00
_cell.angle_beta   90.00
_cell.angle_gamma   90.00
#
_symmetry.space_group_name_H-M   'P 1'
#
loop_
_entity.id
_entity.type
_entity.pdbx_description
1 polymer ?
#
loop_
_entity_poly.entity_id
_entity_poly.type
_entity_poly.pdbx_seq_one_letter_code
_entity_poly.pdbx_strand_id
1 'polypeptide(L)' 'MGLLKYAILGAAAVYGFKYATKKRATDGKSLVDDFREKAPEYVDKVKQYGDRIKKDYSQTSDLY' A
#
# COMPACT_ATOMS: atom_id res chain seq x y z
N MET A 1 -5.58 -1.48 -25.15
CA MET A 1 -5.09 -2.53 -24.23
C MET A 1 -4.51 -1.91 -22.95
N GLY A 2 -5.36 -1.47 -22.02
CA GLY A 2 -4.92 -0.80 -20.79
C GLY A 2 -5.74 -1.15 -19.57
N LEU A 3 -7.06 -1.19 -19.70
CA LEU A 3 -7.96 -1.50 -18.58
C LEU A 3 -7.71 -2.88 -17.95
N LEU A 4 -7.47 -3.93 -18.75
CA LEU A 4 -7.26 -5.28 -18.25
C LEU A 4 -5.98 -5.41 -17.39
N LYS A 5 -4.87 -4.77 -17.79
CA LYS A 5 -3.62 -4.79 -17.00
C LYS A 5 -3.79 -4.07 -15.66
N TYR A 6 -4.51 -2.94 -15.64
CA TYR A 6 -4.79 -2.21 -14.40
C TYR A 6 -5.77 -2.97 -13.50
N ALA A 7 -6.76 -3.64 -14.09
CA ALA A 7 -7.68 -4.51 -13.35
C ALA A 7 -6.94 -5.68 -12.69
N ILE A 8 -6.00 -6.32 -13.40
CA ILE A 8 -5.16 -7.40 -12.84
C ILE A 8 -4.28 -6.87 -11.72
N LEU A 9 -3.63 -5.72 -11.90
CA LEU A 9 -2.82 -5.08 -10.85
C LEU A 9 -3.65 -4.72 -9.61
N GLY A 10 -4.85 -4.16 -9.81
CA GLY A 10 -5.78 -3.85 -8.73
C GLY A 10 -6.23 -5.11 -7.99
N ALA A 11 -6.59 -6.17 -8.72
CA ALA A 11 -6.97 -7.45 -8.12
C ALA A 11 -5.81 -8.06 -7.32
N ALA A 12 -4.60 -8.08 -7.87
CA ALA A 12 -3.41 -8.59 -7.18
C ALA A 12 -3.11 -7.81 -5.90
N ALA A 13 -3.23 -6.47 -5.92
CA ALA A 13 -3.05 -5.64 -4.74
C ALA A 13 -4.08 -5.94 -3.65
N VAL A 14 -5.37 -6.08 -4.01
CA VAL A 14 -6.44 -6.39 -3.05
C VAL A 14 -6.28 -7.79 -2.46
N TYR A 15 -6.03 -8.80 -3.29
CA TYR A 15 -5.82 -10.18 -2.83
C TYR A 15 -4.54 -10.31 -2.00
N GLY A 16 -3.46 -9.68 -2.44
CA GLY A 16 -2.19 -9.61 -1.71
C GLY A 16 -2.37 -8.95 -0.36
N PHE A 17 -3.06 -7.81 -0.29
CA PHE A 17 -3.34 -7.11 0.97
C PHE A 17 -4.23 -7.93 1.90
N LYS A 18 -5.28 -8.58 1.38
CA LYS A 18 -6.16 -9.45 2.17
C LYS A 18 -5.40 -10.63 2.78
N TYR A 19 -4.47 -11.22 2.02
CA TYR A 19 -3.65 -12.31 2.52
C TYR A 19 -2.59 -11.81 3.52
N ALA A 20 -1.95 -10.68 3.23
CA ALA A 20 -0.93 -10.10 4.08
C ALA A 20 -1.48 -9.61 5.43
N THR A 21 -2.72 -9.09 5.45
CA THR A 21 -3.42 -8.67 6.68
C THR A 21 -4.15 -9.81 7.38
N LYS A 22 -4.23 -11.00 6.76
CA LYS A 22 -4.84 -12.16 7.39
C LYS A 22 -4.04 -12.54 8.63
N LYS A 23 -4.73 -12.61 9.77
CA LYS A 23 -4.14 -13.05 11.02
C LYS A 23 -3.81 -14.54 10.96
N ARG A 24 -2.59 -14.92 11.36
CA ARG A 24 -2.20 -16.32 11.50
C ARG A 24 -2.81 -16.90 12.76
N ALA A 25 -3.24 -18.17 12.69
CA ALA A 25 -3.82 -18.88 13.83
C ALA A 25 -2.78 -19.19 14.93
N THR A 26 -1.49 -19.15 14.60
CA THR A 26 -0.38 -19.45 15.52
C THR A 26 -0.15 -18.33 16.53
N ASP A 27 -0.08 -17.08 16.08
CA ASP A 27 0.38 -15.94 16.90
C ASP A 27 -0.60 -14.76 16.89
N GLY A 28 -1.71 -14.85 16.14
CA GLY A 28 -2.69 -13.77 15.99
C GLY A 28 -2.19 -12.54 15.19
N LYS A 29 -0.90 -12.50 14.83
CA LYS A 29 -0.28 -11.47 13.99
C LYS A 29 -0.47 -11.73 12.50
N SER A 30 -0.48 -10.66 11.71
CA SER A 30 -0.50 -10.72 10.24
C SER A 30 0.89 -10.48 9.64
N LEU A 31 1.09 -10.84 8.36
CA LEU A 31 2.36 -10.58 7.66
C LEU A 31 2.64 -9.07 7.56
N VAL A 32 1.60 -8.24 7.48
CA VAL A 32 1.73 -6.78 7.53
C VAL A 32 2.23 -6.31 8.89
N ASP A 33 1.74 -6.89 9.99
CA ASP A 33 2.19 -6.55 11.34
C ASP A 33 3.67 -6.89 11.51
N ASP A 34 4.10 -8.08 11.06
CA ASP A 34 5.50 -8.49 11.08
C ASP A 34 6.39 -7.53 10.27
N PHE A 35 5.92 -7.11 9.09
CA PHE A 35 6.65 -6.18 8.23
C PHE A 35 6.75 -4.80 8.89
N ARG A 36 5.70 -4.35 9.56
CA ARG A 36 5.67 -3.08 10.29
C ARG A 36 6.59 -3.10 11.51
N GLU A 37 6.66 -4.23 12.23
CA GLU A 37 7.55 -4.41 13.38
C GLU A 37 9.03 -4.51 12.95
N LYS A 38 9.34 -5.22 11.86
CA LYS A 38 10.74 -5.46 11.42
C LYS A 38 11.31 -4.37 10.53
N ALA A 39 10.45 -3.65 9.80
CA ALA A 39 10.85 -2.73 8.75
C ALA A 39 10.14 -1.35 8.86
N PRO A 40 10.14 -0.69 10.05
CA PRO A 40 9.50 0.61 10.22
C PRO A 40 10.08 1.70 9.30
N GLU A 41 11.37 1.63 8.98
CA GLU A 41 12.04 2.58 8.08
C GLU A 41 11.44 2.58 6.66
N TYR A 42 10.97 1.42 6.20
CA TYR A 42 10.31 1.30 4.90
C TYR A 42 8.91 1.92 4.91
N VAL A 43 8.19 1.80 6.03
CA VAL A 43 6.87 2.42 6.21
C VAL A 43 6.99 3.94 6.14
N ASP A 44 7.99 4.53 6.80
CA ASP A 44 8.23 5.97 6.77
C ASP A 44 8.61 6.46 5.37
N LYS A 45 9.48 5.72 4.64
CA LYS A 45 9.83 6.06 3.25
C LYS A 45 8.63 6.01 2.32
N VAL A 46 7.79 4.97 2.41
CA VAL A 46 6.57 4.84 1.60
C VAL A 46 5.59 5.96 1.94
N LYS A 47 5.43 6.31 3.22
CA LYS A 47 4.56 7.40 3.66
C LYS A 47 5.03 8.75 3.12
N GLN A 48 6.32 9.08 3.23
CA GLN A 48 6.88 10.32 2.66
C GLN A 48 6.69 10.41 1.15
N TYR A 49 6.83 9.28 0.43
CA TYR A 49 6.60 9.24 -1.00
C TYR A 49 5.12 9.48 -1.36
N GLY A 50 4.20 8.87 -0.60
CA GLY A 50 2.77 9.11 -0.72
C GLY A 50 2.39 10.57 -0.43
N ASP A 51 2.98 11.17 0.60
CA ASP A 51 2.77 12.58 0.95
C ASP A 51 3.25 13.52 -0.15
N ARG A 52 4.37 13.22 -0.82
CA ARG A 52 4.84 13.98 -1.99
C ARG A 52 3.85 13.89 -3.15
N ILE A 53 3.42 12.68 -3.53
CA ILE A 53 2.44 12.49 -4.61
C ILE A 53 1.14 13.24 -4.30
N LYS A 54 0.66 13.16 -3.06
CA LYS A 54 -0.56 13.85 -2.64
C LYS A 54 -0.41 15.36 -2.72
N LYS A 55 0.75 15.90 -2.30
CA LYS A 55 1.05 17.32 -2.37
C LYS A 55 1.16 17.81 -3.82
N ASP A 56 1.82 17.05 -4.68
CA ASP A 56 1.94 17.38 -6.10
C ASP A 56 0.57 17.36 -6.79
N TYR A 57 -0.28 16.38 -6.43
CA TYR A 57 -1.64 16.29 -6.93
C TYR A 57 -2.52 17.46 -6.43
N SER A 58 -2.45 17.79 -5.13
CA SER A 58 -3.22 18.91 -4.56
C SER A 58 -2.79 20.26 -5.16
N GLN A 59 -1.48 20.47 -5.36
CA GLN A 59 -0.98 21.68 -6.02
C GLN A 59 -1.46 21.80 -7.46
N THR A 60 -1.55 20.68 -8.17
CA THR A 60 -2.05 20.67 -9.55
C THR A 60 -3.56 20.90 -9.62
N SER A 61 -4.32 20.40 -8.63
CA SER A 61 -5.78 20.61 -8.57
C SER A 61 -6.19 21.99 -8.06
N ASP A 62 -5.37 22.64 -7.21
CA ASP A 62 -5.62 24.03 -6.78
C ASP A 62 -5.31 25.06 -7.90
N LEU A 63 -4.62 24.63 -8.96
CA LEU A 63 -4.28 25.46 -10.13
C LEU A 63 -5.31 25.38 -11.28
N TYR A 64 -6.39 24.59 -11.14
CA TYR A 64 -7.42 24.38 -12.17
C TYR A 64 -8.85 24.57 -11.65
#